data_AF-A0A968V9N0-F1
#
_entry.id   AF-A0A968V9N0-F1
#
_cell.length_a   1.000
_cell.length_b   1.000
_cell.length_c   1.000
_cell.angle_alpha   90.00
_cell.angle_beta   90.00
_cell.angle_gamma   90.00
#
_symmetry.space_group_name_H-M   'P 1'
#
loop_
_entity.id
_entity.type
_entity.pdbx_description
1 polymer ?
#
loop_
_entity_poly.entity_id
_entity_poly.type
_entity_poly.pdbx_seq_one_letter_code
_entity_poly.pdbx_strand_id
1 'polypeptide(L)' 'MTAVITSQNLTLGEIEDLSGLTITDSPEFFSEWQGDLPDLSWEETQCLDRVKSNYLSRLSATTATRQQSPFWTRH' A
#
# COMPACT_ATOMS: atom_id res chain seq x y z
N MET A 1 7.47 -14.44 23.08
CA MET A 1 6.38 -13.59 23.61
C MET A 1 5.72 -12.93 22.40
N THR A 2 4.47 -13.25 22.10
CA THR A 2 3.73 -12.73 20.94
C THR A 2 2.71 -11.69 21.41
N ALA A 3 2.82 -10.45 20.95
CA ALA A 3 1.85 -9.41 21.26
C ALA A 3 0.64 -9.54 20.32
N VAL A 4 -0.52 -9.87 20.89
CA VAL A 4 -1.78 -9.89 20.15
C VAL A 4 -2.34 -8.47 20.16
N ILE A 5 -2.32 -7.80 19.01
CA ILE A 5 -2.95 -6.50 18.85
C ILE A 5 -4.44 -6.75 18.65
N THR A 6 -5.24 -6.59 19.71
CA THR A 6 -6.69 -6.62 19.60
C THR A 6 -7.13 -5.49 18.67
N SER A 7 -7.95 -5.80 17.65
CA SER A 7 -8.49 -4.81 16.71
C SER A 7 -9.42 -3.84 17.45
N GLN A 8 -8.83 -2.86 18.11
CA GLN A 8 -9.54 -1.70 18.62
C GLN A 8 -9.93 -0.84 17.42
N ASN A 9 -11.09 -0.18 17.48
CA ASN A 9 -11.61 0.70 16.43
C ASN A 9 -10.79 1.99 16.36
N LEU A 10 -9.48 1.83 16.13
CA LEU A 10 -8.50 2.89 16.03
C LEU A 10 -8.42 3.29 14.57
N THR A 11 -8.61 4.57 14.33
CA THR A 11 -8.39 5.16 13.02
C THR A 11 -6.89 5.17 12.70
N LEU A 12 -6.53 5.19 11.41
CA LEU A 12 -5.12 5.19 11.00
C LEU A 12 -4.31 6.33 11.66
N GLY A 13 -4.92 7.52 11.82
CA GLY A 13 -4.29 8.66 12.49
C GLY A 13 -4.04 8.44 13.98
N GLU A 14 -4.96 7.76 14.69
CA GLU A 14 -4.75 7.40 16.09
C GLU A 14 -3.63 6.36 16.25
N ILE A 15 -3.49 5.46 15.28
CA ILE A 15 -2.39 4.49 15.27
C ILE A 15 -1.06 5.21 15.03
N GLU A 16 -0.98 6.14 14.08
CA GLU A 16 0.23 6.94 13.83
C GLU A 16 0.70 7.69 15.09
N ASP A 17 -0.21 8.35 15.81
CA ASP A 17 0.08 9.09 17.04
C ASP A 17 0.50 8.16 18.20
N LEU A 18 -0.10 6.98 18.31
CA LEU A 18 0.14 6.05 19.43
C LEU A 18 1.34 5.13 19.23
N SER A 19 1.71 4.81 17.99
CA SER A 19 2.64 3.71 17.71
C SER A 19 4.02 4.13 17.20
N GLY A 20 4.33 5.43 17.15
CA GLY A 20 5.67 5.90 16.75
C GLY A 20 6.08 5.37 15.38
N LEU A 21 5.11 5.12 14.50
CA LEU A 21 5.32 4.55 13.19
C LEU A 21 6.18 5.50 12.37
N THR A 22 7.27 4.96 11.85
CA THR A 22 8.15 5.67 10.93
C THR A 22 8.04 5.02 9.57
N ILE A 23 8.00 5.86 8.53
CA ILE A 23 8.14 5.39 7.16
C ILE A 23 9.53 4.78 7.06
N THR A 24 9.59 3.53 6.61
CA THR A 24 10.83 2.78 6.46
C THR A 24 11.02 2.42 5.00
N ASP A 25 12.17 2.84 4.45
CA ASP A 25 12.64 2.45 3.12
C ASP A 25 13.58 1.23 3.20
N SER A 26 13.71 0.61 4.39
CA SER A 26 14.58 -0.55 4.55
C SER A 26 14.07 -1.70 3.69
N PRO A 27 14.86 -2.21 2.73
CA PRO A 27 14.43 -3.36 1.94
C PRO A 27 14.18 -4.56 2.84
N GLU A 28 14.90 -4.70 3.95
CA GLU A 28 14.80 -5.81 4.90
C GLU A 28 13.51 -5.79 5.74
N PHE A 29 12.68 -4.74 5.65
CA PHE A 29 11.48 -4.61 6.48
C PHE A 29 10.45 -5.73 6.24
N PHE A 30 10.33 -6.19 5.00
CA PHE A 30 9.52 -7.36 4.64
C PHE A 30 10.42 -8.48 4.12
N SER A 31 11.35 -8.96 4.97
CA SER A 31 12.24 -10.08 4.62
C SER A 31 11.47 -11.35 4.23
N GLU A 32 10.28 -11.55 4.81
CA GLU A 32 9.38 -12.67 4.47
C GLU A 32 8.95 -12.65 2.99
N TRP A 33 8.91 -11.48 2.35
CA TRP A 33 8.55 -11.35 0.94
C TRP A 33 9.73 -11.61 -0.01
N GLN A 34 10.95 -11.73 0.52
CA GLN A 34 12.17 -11.96 -0.25
C GLN A 34 12.63 -13.43 -0.22
N GLY A 35 12.07 -14.22 0.69
CA GLY A 35 12.38 -15.65 0.85
C GLY A 35 11.41 -16.55 0.08
N ASP A 36 11.31 -17.80 0.54
CA ASP A 36 10.37 -18.78 0.00
C ASP A 36 8.93 -18.36 0.31
N LEU A 37 8.24 -17.89 -0.72
CA LEU A 37 6.82 -17.59 -0.68
C LEU A 37 6.01 -18.89 -0.73
N PRO A 38 4.87 -18.97 -0.05
CA PRO A 38 3.99 -20.13 -0.14
C PRO A 38 3.45 -20.29 -1.56
N ASP A 39 3.29 -21.54 -1.99
CA ASP A 39 2.57 -21.84 -3.22
C ASP A 39 1.14 -21.33 -3.13
N LEU A 40 0.73 -20.57 -4.15
CA LEU A 40 -0.60 -20.00 -4.22
C LEU A 40 -1.52 -20.92 -5.03
N SER A 41 -2.74 -21.09 -4.54
CA SER A 41 -3.80 -21.68 -5.36
C SER A 41 -4.15 -20.78 -6.56
N TRP A 42 -4.89 -21.34 -7.52
CA TRP A 42 -5.37 -20.58 -8.66
C TRP A 42 -6.26 -19.41 -8.24
N GLU A 43 -7.16 -19.63 -7.28
CA GLU A 43 -8.07 -18.60 -6.76
C GLU A 43 -7.33 -17.47 -6.05
N GLU A 44 -6.32 -17.80 -5.24
CA GLU A 44 -5.48 -16.82 -4.55
C GLU A 44 -4.67 -15.98 -5.55
N THR A 45 -4.12 -16.62 -6.58
CA THR A 45 -3.40 -15.95 -7.66
C THR A 45 -4.30 -14.94 -8.38
N GLN A 46 -5.51 -15.34 -8.76
CA GLN A 46 -6.49 -14.45 -9.42
C GLN A 46 -6.90 -13.28 -8.52
N CYS A 47 -7.03 -13.52 -7.21
CA CYS A 47 -7.33 -12.47 -6.24
C CYS A 47 -6.19 -11.44 -6.19
N LEU A 48 -4.95 -11.91 -6.07
CA LEU A 48 -3.75 -11.06 -6.02
C LEU A 48 -3.56 -10.26 -7.32
N ASP A 49 -3.78 -10.87 -8.48
CA ASP A 49 -3.73 -10.19 -9.77
C ASP A 49 -4.73 -9.04 -9.86
N ARG A 50 -5.94 -9.24 -9.32
CA ARG A 50 -6.97 -8.19 -9.27
C ARG A 50 -6.55 -7.05 -8.33
N VAL A 51 -5.99 -7.35 -7.16
CA VAL A 51 -5.51 -6.34 -6.22
C VAL A 51 -4.36 -5.54 -6.83
N LYS A 52 -3.37 -6.22 -7.43
CA LYS A 52 -2.23 -5.61 -8.11
C LYS A 52 -2.68 -4.69 -9.24
N SER A 53 -3.59 -5.15 -10.09
CA SER A 53 -4.14 -4.36 -11.20
C SER A 53 -4.86 -3.10 -10.71
N ASN A 54 -5.67 -3.21 -9.66
CA ASN A 54 -6.35 -2.06 -9.06
C ASN A 54 -5.36 -1.05 -8.46
N TYR A 55 -4.33 -1.53 -7.76
CA TYR A 55 -3.30 -0.67 -7.19
C TYR A 55 -2.51 0.08 -8.27
N LEU A 56 -2.03 -0.63 -9.29
CA LEU A 56 -1.30 -0.03 -10.42
C LEU A 56 -2.15 0.96 -11.20
N SER A 57 -3.44 0.66 -11.40
CA SER A 57 -4.40 1.58 -12.04
C SER A 57 -4.55 2.90 -11.25
N ARG A 58 -4.56 2.82 -9.90
CA ARG A 58 -4.59 4.02 -9.06
C ARG A 58 -3.30 4.84 -9.13
N LEU A 59 -2.15 4.18 -9.21
CA LEU A 59 -0.86 4.88 -9.38
C LEU A 59 -0.72 5.50 -10.77
N SER A 60 -1.15 4.82 -11.83
CA SER A 60 -1.11 5.38 -13.18
C SER A 60 -2.07 6.58 -13.30
N ALA A 61 -3.25 6.51 -12.69
CA ALA A 61 -4.20 7.63 -12.65
C ALA A 61 -3.66 8.88 -11.91
N THR A 62 -2.91 8.70 -10.82
CA THR A 62 -2.28 9.83 -10.11
C THR A 62 -1.13 10.44 -10.91
N THR A 63 -0.38 9.66 -11.69
CA THR A 63 0.62 10.21 -12.61
C THR A 63 0.00 10.94 -13.80
N ALA A 64 -1.16 10.50 -14.29
CA ALA A 64 -1.86 11.13 -15.41
C ALA A 64 -2.48 12.51 -15.06
N THR A 65 -2.76 12.78 -13.78
CA THR A 65 -3.41 14.03 -13.35
C THR A 65 -2.41 15.19 -13.12
N ARG A 66 -1.09 14.93 -13.09
CA ARG A 66 -0.08 16.00 -12.93
C ARG A 66 0.21 16.77 -14.23
N GLN A 67 -0.26 16.30 -15.38
CA GLN A 67 -0.01 16.91 -16.69
C GLN A 67 -1.27 17.46 -17.36
N GLN A 68 -2.21 18.01 -16.59
CA GLN A 68 -3.23 18.92 -17.14
C GLN A 68 -3.40 20.12 -16.20
N SER A 69 -2.41 21.01 -16.18
CA SER A 69 -2.68 22.42 -15.89
C SER A 69 -3.31 23.03 -17.16
N PRO A 70 -4.58 23.45 -17.15
CA PRO A 70 -5.11 24.23 -18.27
C PRO A 70 -4.35 25.55 -18.34
N PHE A 71 -3.67 25.76 -19.47
CA PHE A 71 -2.83 26.90 -19.84
C PHE A 71 -3.58 28.25 -19.92
N TRP A 72 -4.83 28.35 -19.50
CA TRP A 72 -5.62 29.59 -19.58
C TRP A 72 -5.65 30.32 -18.24
N THR A 73 -4.53 30.93 -17.87
CA THR A 73 -4.55 32.13 -17.03
C THR A 73 -3.79 33.23 -17.75
N ARG A 74 -4.55 34.04 -18.51
CA ARG A 74 -4.35 35.45 -18.90
C ARG A 74 -4.93 35.69 -20.30
N HIS A 75 -6.10 36.32 -20.36
CA HIS A 75 -6.21 37.76 -20.61
C HIS A 75 -7.64 38.23 -20.34
#